data_AF-A0A815M896-F1
#
_entry.id   AF-A0A815M896-F1
#
_cell.length_a   1.000
_cell.length_b   1.000
_cell.length_c   1.000
_cell.angle_alpha   90.00
_cell.angle_beta   90.00
_cell.angle_gamma   90.00
#
_symmetry.space_group_name_H-M   'P 1'
#
loop_
_entity.id
_entity.type
_entity.pdbx_description
1 polymer ?
#
loop_
_entity_poly.entity_id
_entity_poly.type
_entity_poly.pdbx_seq_one_letter_code
_entity_poly.pdbx_strand_id
1 'polypeptide(L)'
;MFATKFRRLPLSISPIVRQQTNIATSLKHDNQDGKTTNGNGTNRCTPPTEKKIRDKHLDNITVTSFYSQTDIEKLATKQSTRLTPLTMMYIGKTEDGSHLLRSAQYLHKDLPIRFAHRIDDFRNLPFVVACNPLLLELHERFIKIFHSLHSFPQIKTLEQEKVYTELLQNTLTCSSDTLPLLAEGFRESKRHIKQETLVRNFLDRALTSRLAIKMLIEHHIELRNDK
;
A
#
# COMPACT_ATOMS: atom_id res chain seq x y z
N MET A 1 -17.75 61.33 5.06
CA MET A 1 -19.09 61.57 5.62
C MET A 1 -20.09 60.67 4.89
N PHE A 2 -20.76 59.81 5.66
CA PHE A 2 -22.06 59.14 5.44
C PHE A 2 -22.26 58.28 4.16
N ALA A 3 -22.26 56.94 4.26
CA ALA A 3 -23.37 56.04 4.65
C ALA A 3 -24.43 55.93 3.53
N THR A 4 -24.90 54.79 3.02
CA THR A 4 -25.59 53.61 3.58
C THR A 4 -26.10 52.89 2.29
N LYS A 5 -26.23 51.56 2.10
CA LYS A 5 -27.13 50.64 2.78
C LYS A 5 -27.01 49.26 2.10
N PHE A 6 -26.40 48.31 2.79
CA PHE A 6 -26.53 46.88 2.53
C PHE A 6 -28.00 46.46 2.77
N ARG A 7 -28.63 45.75 1.82
CA ARG A 7 -29.82 44.93 2.12
C ARG A 7 -29.39 43.48 2.29
N ARG A 8 -29.40 43.04 3.56
CA ARG A 8 -29.60 41.64 3.98
C ARG A 8 -31.08 41.28 3.82
N LEU A 9 -31.35 39.97 3.72
CA LEU A 9 -32.44 39.20 4.36
C LEU A 9 -32.32 37.73 3.87
N PRO A 10 -32.85 36.71 4.56
CA PRO A 10 -32.61 36.36 5.97
C PRO A 10 -32.20 34.88 6.15
N LEU A 11 -31.60 34.61 7.31
CA LEU A 11 -31.50 33.29 7.91
C LEU A 11 -32.89 32.72 8.23
N SER A 12 -33.09 31.43 7.93
CA SER A 12 -34.05 30.58 8.65
C SER A 12 -33.24 29.43 9.26
N ILE A 13 -32.96 29.56 10.56
CA ILE A 13 -32.49 28.51 11.44
C ILE A 13 -33.61 28.32 12.46
N SER A 14 -34.08 27.10 12.59
CA SER A 14 -34.97 26.63 13.65
C SER A 14 -34.44 25.26 14.11
N PRO A 15 -34.75 24.81 15.33
CA PRO A 15 -33.85 24.87 16.48
C PRO A 15 -33.42 23.46 16.91
N ILE A 16 -32.50 23.37 17.87
CA ILE A 16 -32.38 22.36 18.95
C ILE A 16 -30.91 22.29 19.33
N VAL A 17 -30.52 23.24 20.18
CA VAL A 17 -29.36 23.17 21.05
C VAL A 17 -29.82 23.66 22.42
N ARG A 18 -29.49 22.86 23.45
CA ARG A 18 -29.45 23.15 24.89
C ARG A 18 -30.73 22.94 25.73
N GLN A 19 -30.74 21.78 26.38
CA GLN A 19 -30.79 21.69 27.85
C GLN A 19 -29.66 20.71 28.25
N GLN A 20 -28.48 21.19 28.67
CA GLN A 20 -28.06 21.40 30.06
C GLN A 20 -28.26 20.15 30.92
N THR A 21 -27.16 19.40 31.16
CA THR A 21 -26.43 19.34 32.45
C THR A 21 -27.29 18.81 33.59
N ASN A 22 -27.05 17.56 34.00
CA ASN A 22 -27.05 17.08 35.38
C ASN A 22 -27.20 15.55 35.41
N ILE A 23 -26.10 14.81 35.43
CA ILE A 23 -25.99 13.55 36.18
C ILE A 23 -24.52 13.12 36.29
N ALA A 24 -23.85 13.65 37.30
CA ALA A 24 -22.62 13.10 37.83
C ALA A 24 -22.65 13.30 39.35
N THR A 25 -23.23 12.34 40.10
CA THR A 25 -22.80 11.98 41.46
C THR A 25 -23.57 10.78 42.01
N SER A 26 -22.81 9.89 42.66
CA SER A 26 -23.22 8.83 43.59
C SER A 26 -23.51 7.44 42.99
N LEU A 27 -22.52 6.56 43.08
CA LEU A 27 -22.50 5.49 44.11
C LEU A 27 -21.05 4.96 44.26
N LYS A 28 -20.58 4.94 45.51
CA LYS A 28 -19.27 4.44 45.95
C LYS A 28 -19.39 3.00 46.46
N HIS A 29 -18.30 2.25 46.22
CA HIS A 29 -17.75 1.09 46.94
C HIS A 29 -18.58 -0.20 47.10
N ASP A 30 -18.04 -1.30 46.57
CA ASP A 30 -17.36 -2.29 47.42
C ASP A 30 -16.31 -3.11 46.64
N ASN A 31 -15.41 -3.71 47.41
CA ASN A 31 -14.08 -4.21 47.07
C ASN A 31 -14.03 -5.75 46.88
N GLN A 32 -12.92 -6.22 46.32
CA GLN A 32 -12.31 -7.58 46.33
C GLN A 32 -12.51 -8.56 45.15
N ASP A 33 -11.34 -8.86 44.55
CA ASP A 33 -10.78 -10.15 44.11
C ASP A 33 -11.41 -10.96 42.96
N GLY A 34 -10.60 -11.18 41.91
CA GLY A 34 -10.79 -12.31 40.99
C GLY A 34 -10.32 -12.14 39.54
N LYS A 35 -9.04 -12.42 39.30
CA LYS A 35 -8.49 -13.23 38.19
C LYS A 35 -9.06 -13.07 36.74
N THR A 36 -8.11 -12.77 35.85
CA THR A 36 -7.88 -13.37 34.50
C THR A 36 -8.42 -12.66 33.24
N THR A 37 -7.51 -12.59 32.26
CA THR A 37 -7.65 -12.50 30.79
C THR A 37 -7.51 -11.13 30.11
N ASN A 38 -6.39 -11.05 29.38
CA ASN A 38 -5.94 -10.02 28.44
C ASN A 38 -6.84 -9.91 27.20
N GLY A 39 -6.86 -8.72 26.58
CA GLY A 39 -7.38 -8.53 25.23
C GLY A 39 -7.09 -7.15 24.63
N ASN A 40 -5.82 -6.80 24.43
CA ASN A 40 -5.40 -5.65 23.60
C ASN A 40 -5.06 -6.17 22.18
N GLY A 41 -5.86 -5.81 21.17
CA GLY A 41 -5.64 -6.18 19.76
C GLY A 41 -5.23 -4.98 18.92
N THR A 42 -3.93 -4.65 18.91
CA THR A 42 -3.32 -3.81 17.87
C THR A 42 -2.53 -4.74 16.95
N ASN A 43 -3.14 -5.11 15.82
CA ASN A 43 -2.49 -5.98 14.82
C ASN A 43 -1.53 -5.15 13.98
N ARG A 44 -0.30 -4.99 14.47
CA ARG A 44 0.85 -4.60 13.65
C ARG A 44 1.33 -5.82 12.87
N CYS A 45 1.70 -5.60 11.61
CA CYS A 45 2.37 -6.59 10.78
C CYS A 45 3.72 -6.96 11.42
N THR A 46 3.76 -8.08 12.15
CA THR A 46 5.03 -8.65 12.64
C THR A 46 5.59 -9.61 11.58
N PRO A 47 6.92 -9.63 11.35
CA PRO A 47 7.54 -10.60 10.47
C PRO A 47 7.46 -12.02 11.08
N PRO A 48 7.35 -13.09 10.28
CA PRO A 48 7.45 -14.45 10.76
C PRO A 48 8.84 -14.75 11.35
N THR A 49 8.84 -15.42 12.51
CA THR A 49 10.02 -15.85 13.28
C THR A 49 11.03 -16.63 12.44
N GLU A 50 12.28 -16.22 12.58
CA GLU A 50 13.51 -16.68 11.96
C GLU A 50 13.74 -18.20 12.08
N LYS A 51 14.05 -18.85 10.95
CA LYS A 51 15.07 -19.91 10.93
C LYS A 51 16.41 -19.25 10.64
N LYS A 52 17.27 -19.31 11.65
CA LYS A 52 18.60 -18.72 11.77
C LYS A 52 19.56 -19.21 10.68
N ILE A 53 19.78 -18.39 9.64
CA ILE A 53 21.03 -18.36 8.88
C ILE A 53 21.61 -16.96 9.08
N ARG A 54 22.80 -16.92 9.65
CA ARG A 54 23.40 -15.74 10.28
C ARG A 54 24.30 -15.03 9.27
N ASP A 55 23.73 -14.21 8.40
CA ASP A 55 24.50 -13.36 7.48
C ASP A 55 24.58 -11.92 8.02
N LYS A 56 25.71 -11.60 8.66
CA LYS A 56 26.01 -10.31 9.31
C LYS A 56 26.31 -9.16 8.31
N HIS A 57 25.63 -9.10 7.17
CA HIS A 57 25.95 -8.11 6.12
C HIS A 57 24.88 -7.03 5.93
N LEU A 58 23.73 -7.10 6.62
CA LEU A 58 22.59 -6.22 6.31
C LEU A 58 22.47 -4.95 7.16
N ASP A 59 23.39 -4.71 8.10
CA ASP A 59 23.23 -3.65 9.10
C ASP A 59 24.01 -2.36 8.78
N ASN A 60 24.70 -2.28 7.63
CA ASN A 60 25.45 -1.09 7.20
C ASN A 60 25.19 -0.66 5.76
N ILE A 61 24.03 -1.00 5.20
CA ILE A 61 23.62 -0.49 3.90
C ILE A 61 23.33 1.01 4.06
N THR A 62 24.36 1.82 3.82
CA THR A 62 24.29 3.28 3.82
C THR A 62 23.08 3.72 2.99
N VAL A 63 22.27 4.63 3.52
CA VAL A 63 21.11 5.24 2.83
C VAL A 63 21.45 5.66 1.40
N THR A 64 22.73 5.96 1.12
CA THR A 64 23.29 6.29 -0.19
C THR A 64 23.35 5.13 -1.20
N SER A 65 23.59 3.88 -0.80
CA SER A 65 23.61 2.74 -1.75
C SER A 65 22.19 2.31 -2.18
N PHE A 66 21.17 2.73 -1.43
CA PHE A 66 19.77 2.66 -1.86
C PHE A 66 19.44 3.58 -3.05
N TYR A 67 20.31 4.54 -3.41
CA TYR A 67 20.09 5.43 -4.56
C TYR A 67 20.84 5.01 -5.83
N SER A 68 21.77 4.03 -5.77
CA SER A 68 22.39 3.45 -6.96
C SER A 68 21.47 2.40 -7.61
N GLN A 69 20.26 2.82 -8.01
CA GLN A 69 19.25 1.92 -8.56
C GLN A 69 19.12 2.06 -10.07
N THR A 70 20.24 1.87 -10.79
CA THR A 70 20.21 1.83 -12.26
C THR A 70 19.18 0.83 -12.78
N ASP A 71 18.91 -0.25 -12.04
CA ASP A 71 17.92 -1.25 -12.43
C ASP A 71 16.47 -0.76 -12.28
N ILE A 72 16.18 0.09 -11.30
CA ILE A 72 14.85 0.70 -11.16
C ILE A 72 14.62 1.69 -12.28
N GLU A 73 15.61 2.53 -12.62
CA GLU A 73 15.50 3.51 -13.72
C GLU A 73 15.36 2.81 -15.08
N LYS A 74 16.13 1.74 -15.31
CA LYS A 74 16.00 0.90 -16.51
C LYS A 74 14.62 0.29 -16.63
N LEU A 75 14.05 -0.23 -15.53
CA LEU A 75 12.71 -0.85 -15.54
C LEU A 75 11.58 0.19 -15.56
N ALA A 76 11.77 1.35 -14.96
CA ALA A 76 10.82 2.46 -15.00
C ALA A 76 10.67 3.03 -16.42
N THR A 77 11.74 3.00 -17.22
CA THR A 77 11.68 3.38 -18.64
C THR A 77 10.89 2.38 -19.49
N LYS A 78 10.77 1.11 -19.05
CA LYS A 78 10.01 0.09 -19.78
C LYS A 78 8.51 0.32 -19.64
N GLN A 79 7.75 -0.01 -20.68
CA GLN A 79 6.30 0.00 -20.60
C GLN A 79 5.80 -1.24 -19.83
N SER A 80 4.85 -1.03 -18.90
CA SER A 80 4.16 -2.15 -18.25
C SER A 80 3.18 -2.77 -19.25
N THR A 81 3.11 -4.10 -19.24
CA THR A 81 2.23 -4.84 -20.16
C THR A 81 0.78 -4.67 -19.71
N ARG A 82 -0.11 -4.32 -20.64
CA ARG A 82 -1.55 -4.29 -20.35
C ARG A 82 -2.14 -5.64 -20.70
N LEU A 83 -2.70 -6.33 -19.71
CA LEU A 83 -3.53 -7.50 -19.96
C LEU A 83 -4.96 -7.06 -20.27
N THR A 84 -5.52 -7.64 -21.34
CA THR A 84 -6.95 -7.51 -21.60
C THR A 84 -7.72 -8.52 -20.74
N PRO A 85 -8.95 -8.20 -20.31
CA PRO A 85 -9.78 -9.15 -19.56
C PRO A 85 -9.97 -10.49 -20.31
N LEU A 86 -10.11 -10.43 -21.63
CA LEU A 86 -10.18 -11.62 -22.48
C LEU A 86 -8.92 -12.46 -22.38
N THR A 87 -7.74 -11.85 -22.50
CA THR A 87 -6.46 -12.56 -22.32
C THR A 87 -6.39 -13.24 -20.95
N MET A 88 -6.86 -12.58 -19.89
CA MET A 88 -6.86 -13.16 -18.55
C MET A 88 -7.84 -14.32 -18.40
N MET A 89 -8.99 -14.27 -19.06
CA MET A 89 -9.94 -15.39 -19.15
C MET A 89 -9.37 -16.57 -19.93
N TYR A 90 -8.64 -16.31 -21.02
CA TYR A 90 -7.99 -17.34 -21.84
C TYR A 90 -6.74 -17.96 -21.18
N ILE A 91 -6.18 -17.33 -20.14
CA ILE A 91 -5.19 -17.94 -19.23
C ILE A 91 -5.88 -18.94 -18.27
N GLY A 92 -7.12 -19.33 -18.58
CA GLY A 92 -7.90 -20.32 -17.85
C GLY A 92 -7.29 -21.72 -17.80
N LYS A 93 -7.95 -22.55 -17.00
CA LYS A 93 -7.48 -23.85 -16.53
C LYS A 93 -7.11 -24.79 -17.68
N THR A 94 -5.87 -25.27 -17.64
CA THR A 94 -5.39 -26.42 -18.41
C THR A 94 -5.00 -27.52 -17.43
N GLU A 95 -5.34 -28.78 -17.73
CA GLU A 95 -5.07 -29.90 -16.81
C GLU A 95 -3.57 -30.11 -16.55
N ASP A 96 -2.72 -29.69 -17.49
CA ASP A 96 -1.25 -29.81 -17.41
C ASP A 96 -0.59 -28.85 -16.40
N GLY A 97 -1.34 -27.93 -15.76
CA GLY A 97 -0.78 -26.90 -14.87
C GLY A 97 0.09 -25.84 -15.59
N SER A 98 0.18 -25.91 -16.91
CA SER A 98 0.96 -25.00 -17.77
C SER A 98 0.48 -23.55 -17.68
N HIS A 99 -0.81 -23.33 -17.42
CA HIS A 99 -1.41 -22.02 -17.20
C HIS A 99 -0.87 -21.33 -15.94
N LEU A 100 -0.63 -22.07 -14.84
CA LEU A 100 -0.04 -21.53 -13.61
C LEU A 100 1.38 -21.03 -13.86
N LEU A 101 2.20 -21.83 -14.54
CA LEU A 101 3.58 -21.46 -14.86
C LEU A 101 3.62 -20.21 -15.77
N ARG A 102 2.75 -20.15 -16.78
CA ARG A 102 2.63 -18.98 -17.66
C ARG A 102 2.20 -17.73 -16.90
N SER A 103 1.23 -17.86 -15.99
CA SER A 103 0.74 -16.78 -15.14
C SER A 103 1.86 -16.27 -14.20
N ALA A 104 2.58 -17.18 -13.54
CA ALA A 104 3.72 -16.84 -12.69
C ALA A 104 4.84 -16.14 -13.46
N GLN A 105 5.19 -16.64 -14.66
CA GLN A 105 6.19 -16.02 -15.53
C GLN A 105 5.77 -14.63 -16.01
N TYR A 106 4.48 -14.43 -16.27
CA TYR A 106 3.93 -13.11 -16.59
C TYR A 106 4.12 -12.15 -15.41
N LEU A 107 3.70 -12.56 -14.21
CA LEU A 107 3.82 -11.75 -12.99
C LEU A 107 5.27 -11.42 -12.65
N HIS A 108 6.18 -12.39 -12.79
CA HIS A 108 7.62 -12.21 -12.57
C HIS A 108 8.22 -11.11 -13.44
N LYS A 109 7.76 -10.97 -14.69
CA LYS A 109 8.22 -9.92 -15.61
C LYS A 109 7.55 -8.57 -15.35
N ASP A 110 6.26 -8.57 -15.08
CA ASP A 110 5.45 -7.35 -15.10
C ASP A 110 5.37 -6.64 -13.73
N LEU A 111 5.35 -7.38 -12.60
CA LEU A 111 5.28 -6.77 -11.27
C LEU A 111 6.48 -5.86 -10.95
N PRO A 112 7.74 -6.26 -11.18
CA PRO A 112 8.88 -5.37 -10.91
C PRO A 112 8.81 -4.06 -11.71
N ILE A 113 8.31 -4.10 -12.95
CA ILE A 113 8.12 -2.90 -13.79
C ILE A 113 7.08 -1.98 -13.17
N ARG A 114 5.94 -2.52 -12.74
CA ARG A 114 4.88 -1.74 -12.07
C ARG A 114 5.39 -1.07 -10.80
N PHE A 115 6.13 -1.79 -9.97
CA PHE A 115 6.74 -1.22 -8.77
C PHE A 115 7.80 -0.17 -9.10
N ALA A 116 8.61 -0.37 -10.15
CA ALA A 116 9.56 0.64 -10.61
C ALA A 116 8.86 1.94 -11.02
N HIS A 117 7.73 1.88 -11.75
CA HIS A 117 6.92 3.07 -12.06
C HIS A 117 6.35 3.74 -10.82
N ARG A 118 5.97 2.96 -9.79
CA ARG A 118 5.50 3.54 -8.54
C ARG A 118 6.62 4.29 -7.83
N ILE A 119 7.80 3.68 -7.72
CA ILE A 119 8.97 4.30 -7.09
C ILE A 119 9.33 5.60 -7.82
N ASP A 120 9.32 5.60 -9.15
CA ASP A 120 9.57 6.80 -9.96
C ASP A 120 8.50 7.89 -9.73
N ASP A 121 7.22 7.52 -9.64
CA ASP A 121 6.15 8.46 -9.31
C ASP A 121 6.35 9.14 -7.94
N PHE A 122 6.93 8.46 -6.95
CA PHE A 122 7.29 9.07 -5.66
C PHE A 122 8.46 10.06 -5.77
N ARG A 123 9.44 9.78 -6.64
CA ARG A 123 10.58 10.68 -6.90
C ARG A 123 10.15 11.97 -7.61
N ASN A 124 9.08 11.90 -8.40
CA ASN A 124 8.50 13.03 -9.12
C ASN A 124 7.57 13.92 -8.26
N LEU A 125 7.35 13.58 -6.98
CA LEU A 125 6.54 14.40 -6.08
C LEU A 125 7.30 15.68 -5.63
N PRO A 126 6.58 16.77 -5.30
CA PRO A 126 7.18 17.94 -4.70
C PRO A 126 7.94 17.57 -3.42
N PHE A 127 9.18 18.08 -3.28
CA PHE A 127 10.09 17.73 -2.18
C PHE A 127 9.44 17.83 -0.79
N VAL A 128 8.63 18.86 -0.56
CA VAL A 128 7.94 19.08 0.73
C VAL A 128 6.98 17.93 1.09
N VAL A 129 6.35 17.33 0.09
CA VAL A 129 5.46 16.17 0.27
C VAL A 129 6.30 14.90 0.41
N ALA A 130 7.33 14.73 -0.41
CA ALA A 130 8.21 13.57 -0.38
C ALA A 130 8.96 13.40 0.96
N CYS A 131 9.22 14.50 1.68
CA CYS A 131 9.87 14.46 2.99
C CYS A 131 8.97 14.03 4.15
N ASN A 132 7.66 13.80 3.92
CA ASN A 132 6.78 13.32 4.97
C ASN A 132 7.21 11.89 5.40
N PRO A 133 7.34 11.61 6.72
CA PRO A 133 7.84 10.32 7.20
C PRO A 133 6.99 9.12 6.77
N LEU A 134 5.67 9.29 6.63
CA LEU A 134 4.76 8.21 6.20
C LEU A 134 4.94 7.87 4.71
N LEU A 135 5.15 8.90 3.89
CA LEU A 135 5.42 8.71 2.45
C LEU A 135 6.82 8.16 2.21
N LEU A 136 7.79 8.54 3.04
CA LEU A 136 9.14 7.99 3.00
C LEU A 136 9.15 6.50 3.39
N GLU A 137 8.46 6.11 4.47
CA GLU A 137 8.30 4.70 4.85
C GLU A 137 7.67 3.88 3.72
N LEU A 138 6.63 4.42 3.07
CA LEU A 138 5.96 3.75 1.96
C LEU A 138 6.88 3.60 0.75
N HIS A 139 7.67 4.62 0.42
CA HIS A 139 8.68 4.58 -0.63
C HIS A 139 9.73 3.49 -0.35
N GLU A 140 10.26 3.41 0.88
CA GLU A 140 11.19 2.35 1.29
C GLU A 140 10.58 0.96 1.19
N ARG A 141 9.31 0.80 1.57
CA ARG A 141 8.56 -0.46 1.46
C ARG A 141 8.44 -0.92 0.02
N PHE A 142 8.15 -0.02 -0.92
CA PHE A 142 8.11 -0.35 -2.35
C PHE A 142 9.47 -0.74 -2.92
N ILE A 143 10.55 -0.10 -2.47
CA ILE A 143 11.91 -0.49 -2.85
C ILE A 143 12.22 -1.91 -2.36
N LYS A 144 11.89 -2.24 -1.10
CA LYS A 144 12.09 -3.58 -0.55
C LYS A 144 11.32 -4.64 -1.34
N ILE A 145 10.05 -4.39 -1.66
CA ILE A 145 9.23 -5.28 -2.49
C ILE A 145 9.85 -5.47 -3.88
N PHE A 146 10.27 -4.37 -4.52
CA PHE A 146 10.92 -4.41 -5.83
C PHE A 146 12.15 -5.31 -5.81
N HIS A 147 13.03 -5.18 -4.81
CA HIS A 147 14.22 -6.03 -4.70
C HIS A 147 13.86 -7.50 -4.44
N SER A 148 12.86 -7.78 -3.60
CA SER A 148 12.40 -9.16 -3.36
C SER A 148 11.83 -9.82 -4.62
N LEU A 149 11.09 -9.08 -5.44
CA LEU A 149 10.55 -9.57 -6.70
C LEU A 149 11.64 -9.71 -7.78
N HIS A 150 12.55 -8.74 -7.88
CA HIS A 150 13.60 -8.72 -8.90
C HIS A 150 14.69 -9.76 -8.65
N SER A 151 15.01 -10.04 -7.38
CA SER A 151 16.02 -11.04 -6.99
C SER A 151 15.55 -12.48 -7.20
N PHE A 152 14.25 -12.69 -7.44
CA PHE A 152 13.71 -14.03 -7.64
C PHE A 152 14.19 -14.61 -8.99
N PRO A 153 14.70 -15.85 -9.03
CA PRO A 153 15.18 -16.47 -10.27
C PRO A 153 14.03 -16.74 -11.24
N GLN A 154 14.35 -16.97 -12.52
CA GLN A 154 13.34 -17.27 -13.53
C GLN A 154 12.54 -18.54 -13.16
N ILE A 155 11.21 -18.41 -13.15
CA ILE A 155 10.28 -19.49 -12.80
C ILE A 155 10.18 -20.49 -13.96
N LYS A 156 10.64 -21.72 -13.72
CA LYS A 156 10.58 -22.83 -14.69
C LYS A 156 9.82 -24.05 -14.19
N THR A 157 9.78 -24.25 -12.87
CA THR A 157 9.16 -25.43 -12.21
C THR A 157 7.97 -25.03 -11.35
N LEU A 158 7.04 -25.96 -11.11
CA LEU A 158 5.86 -25.72 -10.24
C LEU A 158 6.25 -25.50 -8.77
N GLU A 159 7.37 -26.06 -8.33
CA GLU A 159 7.92 -25.87 -6.99
C GLU A 159 8.37 -24.42 -6.77
N GLN A 160 9.01 -23.83 -7.79
CA GLN A 160 9.38 -22.41 -7.79
C GLN A 160 8.15 -21.50 -7.86
N GLU A 161 7.12 -21.89 -8.63
CA GLU A 161 5.84 -21.17 -8.63
C GLU A 161 5.25 -21.11 -7.23
N LYS A 162 5.22 -22.22 -6.49
CA LYS A 162 4.70 -22.25 -5.12
C LYS A 162 5.40 -21.25 -4.20
N VAL A 163 6.74 -21.23 -4.21
CA VAL A 163 7.54 -20.29 -3.41
C VAL A 163 7.29 -18.85 -3.87
N TYR A 164 7.15 -18.63 -5.17
CA TYR A 164 6.83 -17.31 -5.70
C TYR A 164 5.43 -16.84 -5.26
N THR A 165 4.45 -17.74 -5.22
CA THR A 165 3.10 -17.43 -4.73
C THR A 165 3.08 -17.01 -3.27
N GLU A 166 3.92 -17.62 -2.42
CA GLU A 166 4.09 -17.16 -1.03
C GLU A 166 4.67 -15.73 -0.96
N LEU A 167 5.64 -15.41 -1.82
CA LEU A 167 6.17 -14.05 -1.96
C LEU A 167 5.10 -13.05 -2.44
N LEU A 168 4.23 -13.46 -3.37
CA LEU A 168 3.12 -12.63 -3.87
C LEU A 168 2.07 -12.36 -2.78
N GLN A 169 1.74 -13.35 -1.94
CA GLN A 169 0.84 -13.17 -0.80
C GLN A 169 1.40 -12.15 0.20
N ASN A 170 2.70 -12.24 0.51
CA ASN A 170 3.37 -11.25 1.36
C ASN A 170 3.30 -9.85 0.76
N THR A 171 3.50 -9.74 -0.56
CA THR A 171 3.41 -8.47 -1.30
C THR A 171 1.99 -7.89 -1.24
N LEU A 172 0.96 -8.72 -1.42
CA LEU A 172 -0.44 -8.32 -1.36
C LEU A 172 -0.81 -7.77 0.03
N THR A 173 -0.45 -8.49 1.09
CA THR A 173 -0.68 -8.07 2.48
C THR A 173 -0.02 -6.73 2.77
N CYS A 174 1.24 -6.57 2.36
CA CYS A 174 2.01 -5.34 2.56
C CYS A 174 1.41 -4.13 1.81
N SER A 175 0.73 -4.36 0.68
CA SER A 175 0.06 -3.33 -0.12
C SER A 175 -1.30 -2.87 0.44
N SER A 176 -1.87 -3.60 1.41
CA SER A 176 -3.14 -3.23 2.06
C SER A 176 -3.02 -1.92 2.84
N ASP A 177 -1.90 -1.74 3.54
CA ASP A 177 -1.65 -0.57 4.39
C ASP A 177 -1.23 0.68 3.60
N THR A 178 -1.00 0.54 2.29
CA THR A 178 -0.55 1.64 1.42
C THR A 178 -1.55 2.78 1.38
N LEU A 179 -2.85 2.50 1.26
CA LEU A 179 -3.87 3.53 1.10
C LEU A 179 -4.05 4.39 2.37
N PRO A 180 -4.17 3.80 3.57
CA PRO A 180 -4.18 4.58 4.81
C PRO A 180 -2.94 5.48 4.97
N LEU A 181 -1.74 4.94 4.70
CA LEU A 181 -0.48 5.70 4.79
C LEU A 181 -0.42 6.87 3.80
N LEU A 182 -0.86 6.65 2.56
CA LEU A 182 -1.00 7.72 1.58
C LEU A 182 -1.98 8.79 2.08
N ALA A 183 -3.18 8.39 2.49
CA ALA A 183 -4.21 9.32 2.94
C ALA A 183 -3.69 10.21 4.08
N GLU A 184 -3.01 9.61 5.05
CA GLU A 184 -2.46 10.32 6.20
C GLU A 184 -1.30 11.25 5.82
N GLY A 185 -0.32 10.75 5.05
CA GLY A 185 0.83 11.56 4.61
C GLY A 185 0.42 12.76 3.75
N PHE A 186 -0.58 12.61 2.88
CA PHE A 186 -1.12 13.73 2.11
C PHE A 186 -2.02 14.66 2.94
N ARG A 187 -2.71 14.14 3.95
CA ARG A 187 -3.51 14.97 4.88
C ARG A 187 -2.61 15.91 5.68
N GLU A 188 -1.49 15.41 6.19
CA GLU A 188 -0.49 16.21 6.92
C GLU A 188 0.17 17.24 6.01
N SER A 189 0.51 16.83 4.78
CA SER A 189 1.20 17.68 3.82
C SER A 189 0.27 18.68 3.11
N LYS A 190 -1.06 18.58 3.30
CA LYS A 190 -2.09 19.36 2.57
C LYS A 190 -1.85 20.86 2.56
N ARG A 191 -1.36 21.42 3.67
CA ARG A 191 -1.11 22.87 3.80
C ARG A 191 0.03 23.38 2.91
N HIS A 192 0.90 22.49 2.45
CA HIS A 192 2.09 22.81 1.66
C HIS A 192 1.94 22.45 0.18
N ILE A 193 0.81 21.85 -0.22
CA ILE A 193 0.55 21.45 -1.60
C ILE A 193 0.06 22.68 -2.39
N LYS A 194 0.97 23.30 -3.15
CA LYS A 194 0.63 24.38 -4.09
C LYS A 194 0.06 23.86 -5.41
N GLN A 195 0.44 22.65 -5.81
CA GLN A 195 0.06 22.00 -7.07
C GLN A 195 -0.86 20.82 -6.80
N GLU A 196 -2.14 21.08 -6.55
CA GLU A 196 -3.09 20.01 -6.23
C GLU A 196 -3.34 19.05 -7.42
N THR A 197 -3.21 19.52 -8.66
CA THR A 197 -3.38 18.69 -9.87
C THR A 197 -2.33 17.60 -9.96
N LEU A 198 -1.07 17.90 -9.64
CA LEU A 198 0.01 16.92 -9.62
C LEU A 198 -0.27 15.83 -8.60
N VAL A 199 -0.69 16.22 -7.39
CA VAL A 199 -1.03 15.28 -6.31
C VAL A 199 -2.24 14.42 -6.66
N ARG A 200 -3.30 15.00 -7.25
CA ARG A 200 -4.46 14.23 -7.73
C ARG A 200 -4.03 13.20 -8.77
N ASN A 201 -3.28 13.61 -9.78
CA ASN A 201 -2.79 12.71 -10.83
C ASN A 201 -1.89 11.59 -10.26
N PHE A 202 -1.05 11.91 -9.26
CA PHE A 202 -0.26 10.92 -8.56
C PHE A 202 -1.14 9.91 -7.81
N LEU A 203 -2.13 10.39 -7.04
CA LEU A 203 -3.04 9.54 -6.29
C LEU A 203 -3.82 8.63 -7.22
N ASP A 204 -4.37 9.16 -8.33
CA ASP A 204 -5.09 8.36 -9.31
C ASP A 204 -4.21 7.23 -9.87
N ARG A 205 -2.97 7.54 -10.27
CA ARG A 205 -2.01 6.53 -10.74
C ARG A 205 -1.67 5.51 -9.66
N ALA A 206 -1.44 5.95 -8.42
CA ALA A 206 -1.10 5.07 -7.29
C ALA A 206 -2.26 4.13 -6.95
N LEU A 207 -3.49 4.63 -6.89
CA LEU A 207 -4.69 3.84 -6.60
C LEU A 207 -4.99 2.84 -7.72
N THR A 208 -5.00 3.28 -8.98
CA THR A 208 -5.23 2.39 -10.12
C THR A 208 -4.14 1.33 -10.23
N SER A 209 -2.87 1.68 -10.03
CA SER A 209 -1.77 0.71 -10.05
C SER A 209 -1.89 -0.31 -8.92
N ARG A 210 -2.29 0.12 -7.71
CA ARG A 210 -2.49 -0.79 -6.58
C ARG A 210 -3.61 -1.79 -6.86
N LEU A 211 -4.73 -1.32 -7.41
CA LEU A 211 -5.84 -2.18 -7.82
C LEU A 211 -5.41 -3.17 -8.90
N ALA A 212 -4.65 -2.72 -9.90
CA ALA A 212 -4.13 -3.59 -10.95
C ALA A 212 -3.20 -4.68 -10.40
N ILE A 213 -2.24 -4.33 -9.54
CA ILE A 213 -1.33 -5.29 -8.91
C ILE A 213 -2.12 -6.30 -8.07
N LYS A 214 -3.06 -5.82 -7.26
CA LYS A 214 -3.94 -6.66 -6.43
C LYS A 214 -4.72 -7.65 -7.31
N MET A 215 -5.39 -7.16 -8.35
CA MET A 215 -6.16 -7.99 -9.29
C MET A 215 -5.31 -9.10 -9.92
N LEU A 216 -4.10 -8.76 -10.38
CA LEU A 216 -3.20 -9.71 -11.03
C LEU A 216 -2.71 -10.80 -10.07
N ILE A 217 -2.36 -10.43 -8.85
CA ILE A 217 -1.93 -11.37 -7.81
C ILE A 217 -3.09 -12.26 -7.36
N GLU A 218 -4.25 -11.67 -7.08
CA GLU A 218 -5.46 -12.41 -6.68
C GLU A 218 -5.87 -13.40 -7.76
N HIS A 219 -5.84 -12.99 -9.04
CA HIS A 219 -6.13 -13.90 -10.14
C HIS A 219 -5.21 -15.13 -10.17
N HIS A 220 -3.90 -14.94 -9.95
CA HIS A 220 -2.94 -16.05 -9.89
C HIS A 220 -3.17 -16.96 -8.68
N ILE A 221 -3.48 -16.39 -7.52
CA ILE A 221 -3.81 -17.15 -6.30
C ILE A 221 -5.09 -17.96 -6.52
N GLU A 222 -6.11 -17.36 -7.15
CA GLU A 222 -7.39 -18.03 -7.40
C GLU A 222 -7.22 -19.20 -8.38
N LEU A 223 -6.46 -19.01 -9.46
CA LEU A 223 -6.12 -20.09 -10.39
C LEU A 223 -5.47 -21.30 -9.69
N ARG A 224 -4.76 -21.05 -8.58
CA ARG A 224 -4.07 -22.07 -7.80
C ARG A 224 -4.96 -22.74 -6.74
N ASN A 225 -5.87 -21.99 -6.14
CA ASN A 225 -6.74 -22.45 -5.04
C ASN A 225 -7.96 -23.25 -5.51
N ASP A 226 -8.37 -23.08 -6.76
CA ASP A 226 -9.60 -23.66 -7.32
C ASP A 226 -9.42 -25.15 -7.70
N LYS A 227 -8.98 -25.93 -6.70
CA LYS A 227 -8.74 -27.38 -6.65
C LYS A 227 -9.79 -28.10 -5.81
#